data_AF-D7G627-F1
#
_entry.id   AF-D7G627-F1
#
_cell.length_a   1.000
_cell.length_b   1.000
_cell.length_c   1.000
_cell.angle_alpha   90.00
_cell.angle_beta   90.00
_cell.angle_gamma   90.00
#
_symmetry.space_group_name_H-M   'P 1'
#
loop_
_entity.id
_entity.type
_entity.pdbx_description
1 polymer ?
#
loop_
_entity_poly.entity_id
_entity_poly.type
_entity_poly.pdbx_seq_one_letter_code
_entity_poly.pdbx_strand_id
1 'polypeptide(L)'
;MKSAVATAVFLSHLASFVNAAYVAQMDIASCADLQSAAGALSGGNIEGVLVESEITCDDWTTVEISQNKLKLTGQATTFTSVRFVVADGAILRVDTAVEFTGDQERRQGDGLAPAFLEAVNGGVLNVAPEGYARFLDSVKMYSVGVNTVEDDTMQHGGCIYNEGYVRFEGTFTADACRVGSTAEKYPGNGGALWNGPDAKVVFKEAVEMTNCYGKKTEDYNGRYTGLEGGAVYTEGKISFYEDAVFTDNEGDEGGAMWIGVTAVVKFLKRSKATFARNTSENRGGHIMNEGVLVMRNTAVFEDGVSGSSGGAINAGDVSEMVFIKHVDFIGNSADAHGGAIATTYPNIEFLPQDATYEGNVLQNADYDYVCPDVYVNGSEDGGEDGYICLP
;
A
#
# COMPACT_ATOMS: atom_id res chain seq x y z
N MET A 1 54.90 -9.60 36.46
CA MET A 1 53.94 -10.72 36.50
C MET A 1 52.75 -10.37 35.62
N LYS A 2 52.46 -11.21 34.61
CA LYS A 2 51.13 -11.51 34.00
C LYS A 2 50.33 -10.31 33.43
N SER A 3 49.74 -10.32 32.23
CA SER A 3 49.57 -11.33 31.20
C SER A 3 49.16 -10.58 29.92
N ALA A 4 49.81 -10.87 28.79
CA ALA A 4 49.38 -10.43 27.47
C ALA A 4 48.40 -11.48 26.92
N VAL A 5 47.16 -11.07 26.65
CA VAL A 5 46.17 -11.91 25.96
C VAL A 5 46.23 -11.55 24.48
N ALA A 6 46.90 -12.40 23.71
CA ALA A 6 46.89 -12.35 22.25
C ALA A 6 45.53 -12.89 21.77
N THR A 7 44.69 -12.02 21.22
CA THR A 7 43.44 -12.41 20.58
C THR A 7 43.77 -12.83 19.15
N ALA A 8 43.67 -14.11 18.87
CA ALA A 8 43.83 -14.67 17.53
C ALA A 8 42.64 -14.22 16.67
N VAL A 9 42.90 -13.28 15.77
CA VAL A 9 41.97 -12.92 14.69
C VAL A 9 41.99 -14.06 13.68
N PHE A 10 40.96 -14.91 13.71
CA PHE A 10 40.70 -15.89 12.67
C PHE A 10 40.27 -15.14 11.40
N LEU A 11 41.22 -14.94 10.49
CA LEU A 11 40.97 -14.56 9.10
C LEU A 11 40.40 -15.80 8.36
N SER A 12 39.11 -16.06 8.52
CA SER A 12 38.43 -17.03 7.65
C SER A 12 38.25 -16.39 6.26
N HIS A 13 38.67 -17.15 5.26
CA HIS A 13 38.73 -16.77 3.87
C HIS A 13 37.37 -16.36 3.31
N LEU A 14 37.17 -15.07 3.04
CA LEU A 14 36.31 -14.62 1.95
C LEU A 14 37.08 -14.85 0.64
N ALA A 15 37.09 -16.10 0.18
CA ALA A 15 37.30 -16.37 -1.23
C ALA A 15 36.07 -15.81 -1.95
N SER A 16 36.18 -14.57 -2.39
CA SER A 16 35.26 -13.93 -3.32
C SER A 16 35.32 -14.68 -4.65
N PHE A 17 34.56 -15.78 -4.72
CA PHE A 17 34.17 -16.36 -6.00
C PHE A 17 33.33 -15.31 -6.72
N VAL A 18 33.99 -14.48 -7.52
CA VAL A 18 33.39 -13.80 -8.67
C VAL A 18 33.12 -14.88 -9.72
N ASN A 19 32.28 -15.86 -9.37
CA ASN A 19 31.62 -16.64 -10.40
C ASN A 19 30.68 -15.65 -11.06
N ALA A 20 31.05 -15.20 -12.25
CA ALA A 20 30.11 -14.59 -13.17
C ALA A 20 28.96 -15.60 -13.32
N ALA A 21 27.90 -15.41 -12.54
CA ALA A 21 26.79 -16.33 -12.50
C ALA A 21 26.27 -16.43 -13.94
N TYR A 22 26.34 -17.63 -14.50
CA TYR A 22 25.84 -17.92 -15.82
C TYR A 22 24.38 -17.45 -15.86
N VAL A 23 24.07 -16.56 -16.80
CA VAL A 23 22.71 -16.08 -17.03
C VAL A 23 22.17 -16.92 -18.18
N ALA A 24 21.31 -17.88 -17.86
CA ALA A 24 20.59 -18.59 -18.91
C ALA A 24 19.49 -17.67 -19.44
N GLN A 25 19.38 -17.58 -20.76
CA GLN A 25 18.33 -16.83 -21.43
C GLN A 25 17.22 -17.78 -21.87
N MET A 26 15.96 -17.39 -21.66
CA MET A 26 14.78 -18.15 -22.04
C MET A 26 13.75 -17.24 -22.68
N ASP A 27 13.16 -17.66 -23.80
CA ASP A 27 11.99 -16.97 -24.34
C ASP A 27 10.76 -17.37 -23.52
N ILE A 28 9.90 -16.40 -23.22
CA ILE A 28 8.71 -16.55 -22.39
C ILE A 28 7.50 -16.18 -23.24
N ALA A 29 6.75 -17.20 -23.66
CA ALA A 29 5.53 -17.04 -24.47
C ALA A 29 4.27 -17.54 -23.74
N SER A 30 4.43 -18.18 -22.57
CA SER A 30 3.33 -18.82 -21.85
C SER A 30 3.59 -18.88 -20.34
N CYS A 31 2.55 -19.24 -19.59
CA CYS A 31 2.64 -19.49 -18.14
C CYS A 31 3.58 -20.65 -17.81
N ALA A 32 3.62 -21.69 -18.66
CA ALA A 32 4.54 -22.81 -18.50
C ALA A 32 6.01 -22.39 -18.64
N ASP A 33 6.29 -21.43 -19.53
CA ASP A 33 7.64 -20.88 -19.69
C ASP A 33 8.06 -20.06 -18.46
N LEU A 34 7.13 -19.26 -17.90
CA LEU A 34 7.38 -18.53 -16.64
C LEU A 34 7.73 -19.49 -15.49
N GLN A 35 6.94 -20.55 -15.30
CA GLN A 35 7.20 -21.56 -14.27
C GLN A 35 8.53 -22.29 -14.52
N SER A 36 8.85 -22.59 -15.79
CA SER A 36 10.12 -23.22 -16.17
C SER A 36 11.32 -22.32 -15.87
N ALA A 37 11.19 -21.02 -16.16
CA ALA A 37 12.21 -20.01 -15.84
C ALA A 37 12.41 -19.88 -14.33
N ALA A 38 11.33 -19.87 -13.54
CA ALA A 38 11.41 -19.86 -12.09
C ALA A 38 12.07 -21.14 -11.52
N GLY A 39 11.68 -22.32 -12.02
CA GLY A 39 12.30 -23.58 -11.61
C GLY A 39 13.79 -23.67 -11.95
N ALA A 40 14.23 -23.04 -13.05
CA ALA A 40 15.63 -22.98 -13.45
C ALA A 40 16.50 -22.10 -12.54
N LEU A 41 15.91 -21.28 -11.66
CA LEU A 41 16.65 -20.43 -10.72
C LEU A 41 17.51 -21.22 -9.75
N SER A 42 17.24 -22.52 -9.51
CA SER A 42 18.15 -23.36 -8.70
C SER A 42 19.52 -23.56 -9.35
N GLY A 43 19.65 -23.33 -10.66
CA GLY A 43 20.89 -23.39 -11.42
C GLY A 43 21.65 -22.07 -11.54
N GLY A 44 21.04 -20.94 -11.16
CA GLY A 44 21.63 -19.61 -11.28
C GLY A 44 20.63 -18.53 -11.65
N ASN A 45 21.13 -17.41 -12.18
CA ASN A 45 20.26 -16.32 -12.63
C ASN A 45 19.63 -16.64 -13.98
N ILE A 46 18.39 -16.21 -14.18
CA ILE A 46 17.65 -16.39 -15.44
C ILE A 46 17.27 -15.03 -16.03
N GLU A 47 17.42 -14.89 -17.34
CA GLU A 47 16.89 -13.78 -18.13
C GLU A 47 15.77 -14.31 -19.03
N GLY A 48 14.52 -14.03 -18.63
CA GLY A 48 13.33 -14.28 -19.44
C GLY A 48 13.11 -13.14 -20.44
N VAL A 49 12.97 -13.47 -21.72
CA VAL A 49 12.61 -12.53 -22.78
C VAL A 49 11.14 -12.74 -23.11
N LEU A 50 10.30 -11.76 -22.77
CA LEU A 50 8.88 -11.74 -23.09
C LEU A 50 8.72 -11.55 -24.60
N VAL A 51 8.22 -12.58 -25.28
CA VAL A 51 8.05 -12.61 -26.75
C VAL A 51 6.59 -12.52 -27.19
N GLU A 52 5.66 -12.52 -26.24
CA GLU A 52 4.23 -12.30 -26.46
C GLU A 52 3.76 -11.02 -25.76
N SER A 53 2.77 -10.33 -26.31
CA SER A 53 2.20 -9.12 -25.70
C SER A 53 1.18 -9.43 -24.61
N GLU A 54 0.73 -10.68 -24.55
CA GLU A 54 -0.25 -11.17 -23.59
C GLU A 54 0.13 -12.60 -23.17
N ILE A 55 0.17 -12.84 -21.86
CA ILE A 55 0.35 -14.17 -21.27
C ILE A 55 -0.80 -14.41 -20.31
N THR A 56 -1.71 -15.27 -20.72
CA THR A 56 -2.94 -15.59 -19.98
C THR A 56 -2.88 -17.03 -19.49
N CYS A 57 -3.13 -17.23 -18.20
CA CYS A 57 -3.21 -18.55 -17.59
C CYS A 57 -4.67 -18.94 -17.36
N ASP A 58 -5.01 -20.21 -17.60
CA ASP A 58 -6.37 -20.73 -17.40
C ASP A 58 -6.81 -20.62 -15.92
N ASP A 59 -5.87 -20.87 -15.02
CA ASP A 59 -6.00 -20.68 -13.58
C ASP A 59 -4.86 -19.77 -13.09
N TRP A 60 -5.04 -19.18 -11.91
CA TRP A 60 -3.99 -18.43 -11.25
C TRP A 60 -2.70 -19.24 -11.14
N THR A 61 -1.65 -18.72 -11.77
CA THR A 61 -0.34 -19.35 -11.84
C THR A 61 0.64 -18.59 -10.96
N THR A 62 1.11 -19.25 -9.90
CA THR A 62 2.18 -18.73 -9.05
C THR A 62 3.55 -19.02 -9.66
N VAL A 63 4.35 -17.97 -9.83
CA VAL A 63 5.74 -17.98 -10.27
C VAL A 63 6.62 -17.70 -9.05
N GLU A 64 7.14 -18.77 -8.45
CA GLU A 64 7.93 -18.69 -7.21
C GLU A 64 9.42 -18.49 -7.51
N ILE A 65 9.93 -17.31 -7.15
CA ILE A 65 11.33 -16.91 -7.28
C ILE A 65 11.98 -17.22 -5.94
N SER A 66 12.31 -18.49 -5.73
CA SER A 66 12.80 -19.01 -4.44
C SER A 66 14.25 -18.62 -4.10
N GLN A 67 15.04 -18.24 -5.10
CA GLN A 67 16.45 -17.87 -4.96
C GLN A 67 16.93 -17.13 -6.21
N ASN A 68 18.16 -16.61 -6.16
CA ASN A 68 18.82 -15.96 -7.29
C ASN A 68 17.95 -14.83 -7.88
N LYS A 69 18.18 -14.50 -9.15
CA LYS A 69 17.49 -13.41 -9.84
C LYS A 69 16.77 -13.92 -11.08
N LEU A 70 15.47 -13.63 -11.14
CA LEU A 70 14.69 -13.65 -12.38
C LEU A 70 14.64 -12.23 -12.96
N LYS A 71 15.19 -12.05 -14.15
CA LYS A 71 15.12 -10.81 -14.91
C LYS A 71 14.17 -11.01 -16.10
N LEU A 72 13.13 -10.18 -16.21
CA LEU A 72 12.24 -10.14 -17.36
C LEU A 72 12.57 -8.93 -18.25
N THR A 73 12.70 -9.18 -19.55
CA THR A 73 12.99 -8.18 -20.60
C THR A 73 12.08 -8.43 -21.81
N GLY A 74 12.23 -7.67 -22.88
CA GLY A 74 11.47 -7.89 -24.12
C GLY A 74 10.39 -6.84 -24.32
N GLN A 75 9.28 -7.22 -24.94
CA GLN A 75 8.19 -6.28 -25.23
C GLN A 75 7.26 -6.07 -24.03
N ALA A 76 6.47 -4.99 -24.09
CA ALA A 76 5.43 -4.74 -23.11
C ALA A 76 4.42 -5.90 -23.09
N THR A 77 4.05 -6.36 -21.91
CA THR A 77 3.27 -7.60 -21.75
C THR A 77 2.17 -7.44 -20.71
N THR A 78 0.98 -7.95 -21.03
CA THR A 78 -0.11 -8.13 -20.07
C THR A 78 -0.08 -9.54 -19.52
N PHE A 79 -0.12 -9.67 -18.20
CA PHE A 79 -0.25 -10.94 -17.49
C PHE A 79 -1.65 -11.07 -16.91
N THR A 80 -2.36 -12.12 -17.31
CA THR A 80 -3.70 -12.44 -16.78
C THR A 80 -3.61 -13.67 -15.91
N SER A 81 -4.05 -13.57 -14.65
CA SER A 81 -4.00 -14.67 -13.67
C SER A 81 -2.58 -15.17 -13.40
N VAL A 82 -1.60 -14.25 -13.31
CA VAL A 82 -0.21 -14.56 -12.94
C VAL A 82 0.13 -13.86 -11.64
N ARG A 83 0.78 -14.59 -10.74
CA ARG A 83 1.27 -14.08 -9.47
C ARG A 83 2.76 -14.35 -9.32
N PHE A 84 3.51 -13.37 -8.85
CA PHE A 84 4.93 -13.49 -8.52
C PHE A 84 5.14 -13.54 -7.01
N VAL A 85 5.86 -14.55 -6.55
CA VAL A 85 6.27 -14.69 -5.14
C VAL A 85 7.80 -14.61 -5.08
N VAL A 86 8.32 -13.56 -4.46
CA VAL A 86 9.77 -13.32 -4.30
C VAL A 86 10.17 -13.73 -2.90
N ALA A 87 10.90 -14.84 -2.79
CA ALA A 87 11.37 -15.36 -1.51
C ALA A 87 12.51 -14.52 -0.91
N ASP A 88 12.88 -14.87 0.32
CA ASP A 88 13.97 -14.26 1.07
C ASP A 88 15.30 -14.30 0.29
N GLY A 89 15.94 -13.13 0.19
CA GLY A 89 17.17 -12.90 -0.58
C GLY A 89 17.05 -13.04 -2.11
N ALA A 90 15.88 -13.39 -2.65
CA ALA A 90 15.65 -13.53 -4.08
C ALA A 90 15.33 -12.18 -4.74
N ILE A 91 15.50 -12.12 -6.06
CA ILE A 91 15.34 -10.88 -6.83
C ILE A 91 14.43 -11.08 -8.04
N LEU A 92 13.35 -10.32 -8.10
CA LEU A 92 12.58 -10.07 -9.32
C LEU A 92 13.02 -8.73 -9.92
N ARG A 93 13.40 -8.73 -11.20
CA ARG A 93 13.67 -7.51 -11.97
C ARG A 93 12.89 -7.53 -13.27
N VAL A 94 12.15 -6.47 -13.57
CA VAL A 94 11.36 -6.34 -14.79
C VAL A 94 11.80 -5.07 -15.51
N ASP A 95 12.34 -5.21 -16.72
CA ASP A 95 12.95 -4.12 -17.50
C ASP A 95 12.03 -3.55 -18.59
N THR A 96 10.79 -4.05 -18.67
CA THR A 96 9.81 -3.66 -19.68
C THR A 96 8.47 -3.35 -19.01
N ALA A 97 7.59 -2.62 -19.71
CA ALA A 97 6.29 -2.28 -19.20
C ALA A 97 5.43 -3.54 -19.00
N VAL A 98 4.74 -3.61 -17.87
CA VAL A 98 3.88 -4.76 -17.54
C VAL A 98 2.54 -4.32 -17.00
N GLU A 99 1.52 -5.05 -17.42
CA GLU A 99 0.16 -4.92 -16.91
C GLU A 99 -0.26 -6.24 -16.28
N PHE A 100 -0.92 -6.17 -15.14
CA PHE A 100 -1.46 -7.33 -14.45
C PHE A 100 -2.96 -7.19 -14.33
N THR A 101 -3.67 -8.22 -14.75
CA THR A 101 -5.13 -8.28 -14.66
C THR A 101 -5.56 -9.51 -13.88
N GLY A 102 -6.56 -9.34 -13.02
CA GLY A 102 -7.27 -10.46 -12.39
C GLY A 102 -8.47 -10.90 -13.24
N ASP A 103 -8.98 -12.11 -13.01
CA ASP A 103 -10.18 -12.66 -13.70
C ASP A 103 -11.51 -12.19 -13.08
N GLN A 104 -11.56 -10.97 -12.51
CA GLN A 104 -12.76 -10.48 -11.81
C GLN A 104 -13.94 -10.21 -12.76
N GLU A 105 -13.70 -9.99 -14.05
CA GLU A 105 -14.77 -9.75 -15.03
C GLU A 105 -15.61 -11.01 -15.33
N ARG A 106 -15.11 -12.22 -15.07
CA ARG A 106 -15.80 -13.44 -15.52
C ARG A 106 -17.15 -13.74 -14.84
N ARG A 107 -17.60 -12.96 -13.85
CA ARG A 107 -18.81 -13.31 -13.05
C ARG A 107 -19.76 -12.17 -12.69
N GLN A 108 -19.86 -11.09 -13.47
CA GLN A 108 -20.96 -10.11 -13.26
C GLN A 108 -22.29 -10.47 -13.97
N GLY A 109 -22.34 -11.57 -14.74
CA GLY A 109 -23.51 -11.91 -15.56
C GLY A 109 -24.61 -12.73 -14.87
N ASP A 110 -24.36 -13.38 -13.74
CA ASP A 110 -25.27 -14.38 -13.15
C ASP A 110 -25.87 -13.98 -11.78
N GLY A 111 -25.52 -12.81 -11.26
CA GLY A 111 -25.98 -12.36 -9.93
C GLY A 111 -25.45 -13.20 -8.77
N LEU A 112 -24.48 -14.09 -9.02
CA LEU A 112 -23.72 -14.77 -7.97
C LEU A 112 -22.53 -13.88 -7.61
N ALA A 113 -22.20 -13.84 -6.31
CA ALA A 113 -21.01 -13.12 -5.86
C ALA A 113 -19.79 -13.57 -6.68
N PRO A 114 -18.92 -12.64 -7.14
CA PRO A 114 -17.77 -12.98 -7.96
C PRO A 114 -16.96 -14.05 -7.25
N ALA A 115 -16.91 -15.23 -7.85
CA ALA A 115 -16.03 -16.27 -7.35
C ALA A 115 -14.62 -15.98 -7.82
N PHE A 116 -13.68 -16.33 -6.93
CA PHE A 116 -12.24 -16.37 -7.15
C PHE A 116 -11.53 -15.01 -6.98
N LEU A 117 -11.55 -14.52 -5.75
CA LEU A 117 -10.32 -13.94 -5.22
C LEU A 117 -9.53 -15.10 -4.58
N GLU A 118 -8.22 -15.13 -4.79
CA GLU A 118 -7.37 -16.20 -4.26
C GLU A 118 -7.17 -16.06 -2.75
N ALA A 119 -7.05 -17.19 -2.05
CA ALA A 119 -6.77 -17.26 -0.62
C ALA A 119 -5.30 -17.03 -0.29
N VAL A 120 -4.71 -15.95 -0.82
CA VAL A 120 -3.27 -15.70 -0.77
C VAL A 120 -2.92 -14.21 -0.58
N ASN A 121 -1.76 -13.93 0.01
CA ASN A 121 -1.27 -12.58 0.29
C ASN A 121 -0.68 -11.95 -0.98
N GLY A 122 -1.10 -10.74 -1.38
CA GLY A 122 -0.55 -10.10 -2.57
C GLY A 122 -1.07 -10.77 -3.83
N GLY A 123 -2.18 -10.27 -4.38
CA GLY A 123 -2.86 -10.91 -5.51
C GLY A 123 -1.98 -11.09 -6.74
N VAL A 124 -1.05 -10.16 -6.98
CA VAL A 124 -0.09 -10.22 -8.10
C VAL A 124 1.35 -10.32 -7.63
N LEU A 125 1.71 -9.62 -6.55
CA LEU A 125 3.08 -9.56 -6.07
C LEU A 125 3.13 -9.81 -4.57
N ASN A 126 3.89 -10.83 -4.19
CA ASN A 126 4.26 -11.09 -2.80
C ASN A 126 5.78 -11.04 -2.67
N VAL A 127 6.30 -10.16 -1.80
CA VAL A 127 7.73 -10.03 -1.54
C VAL A 127 7.99 -10.32 -0.08
N ALA A 128 8.68 -11.44 0.18
CA ALA A 128 9.07 -11.88 1.52
C ALA A 128 10.13 -10.94 2.14
N PRO A 129 10.45 -11.08 3.44
CA PRO A 129 11.54 -10.36 4.07
C PRO A 129 12.85 -10.53 3.29
N GLU A 130 13.67 -9.47 3.21
CA GLU A 130 14.89 -9.35 2.39
C GLU A 130 14.73 -9.63 0.86
N GLY A 131 13.56 -10.05 0.40
CA GLY A 131 13.22 -10.15 -1.01
C GLY A 131 13.26 -8.78 -1.70
N TYR A 132 13.61 -8.78 -2.99
CA TYR A 132 13.73 -7.55 -3.77
C TYR A 132 12.98 -7.62 -5.10
N ALA A 133 12.01 -6.72 -5.29
CA ALA A 133 11.33 -6.53 -6.57
C ALA A 133 11.64 -5.15 -7.16
N ARG A 134 12.05 -5.10 -8.43
CA ARG A 134 12.36 -3.85 -9.14
C ARG A 134 11.73 -3.83 -10.52
N PHE A 135 10.97 -2.78 -10.80
CA PHE A 135 10.36 -2.52 -12.10
C PHE A 135 11.01 -1.26 -12.69
N LEU A 136 11.64 -1.39 -13.87
CA LEU A 136 12.33 -0.26 -14.52
C LEU A 136 11.43 0.57 -15.43
N ASP A 137 10.23 0.08 -15.73
CA ASP A 137 9.26 0.70 -16.63
C ASP A 137 7.88 0.74 -15.95
N SER A 138 6.84 1.18 -16.67
CA SER A 138 5.50 1.35 -16.15
C SER A 138 4.88 0.02 -15.68
N VAL A 139 4.22 0.04 -14.54
CA VAL A 139 3.46 -1.09 -13.98
C VAL A 139 2.01 -0.68 -13.80
N LYS A 140 1.10 -1.55 -14.26
CA LYS A 140 -0.33 -1.40 -14.05
C LYS A 140 -0.91 -2.65 -13.42
N MET A 141 -1.81 -2.49 -12.47
CA MET A 141 -2.52 -3.59 -11.82
C MET A 141 -4.02 -3.26 -11.79
N TYR A 142 -4.83 -4.10 -12.44
CA TYR A 142 -6.25 -3.86 -12.62
C TYR A 142 -7.09 -5.03 -12.14
N SER A 143 -8.12 -4.73 -11.33
CA SER A 143 -9.13 -5.71 -10.92
C SER A 143 -8.52 -6.99 -10.34
N VAL A 144 -7.47 -6.82 -9.54
CA VAL A 144 -6.80 -7.90 -8.82
C VAL A 144 -7.32 -7.88 -7.39
N GLY A 145 -7.49 -9.06 -6.79
CA GLY A 145 -7.72 -9.08 -5.36
C GLY A 145 -7.54 -10.43 -4.73
N VAL A 146 -7.55 -10.40 -3.40
CA VAL A 146 -7.34 -11.57 -2.54
C VAL A 146 -8.56 -11.76 -1.65
N ASN A 147 -8.82 -13.00 -1.22
CA ASN A 147 -9.86 -13.31 -0.25
C ASN A 147 -9.24 -13.93 0.98
N THR A 148 -9.58 -13.44 2.17
CA THR A 148 -9.42 -14.22 3.39
C THR A 148 -10.46 -15.34 3.41
N VAL A 149 -10.01 -16.59 3.54
CA VAL A 149 -10.92 -17.76 3.62
C VAL A 149 -11.11 -18.23 5.05
N GLU A 150 -10.09 -18.08 5.90
CA GLU A 150 -10.10 -18.48 7.31
C GLU A 150 -9.57 -17.34 8.18
N ASP A 151 -10.15 -17.16 9.37
CA ASP A 151 -9.82 -16.05 10.30
C ASP A 151 -8.34 -16.01 10.72
N ASP A 152 -7.66 -17.17 10.73
CA ASP A 152 -6.25 -17.30 11.12
C ASP A 152 -5.28 -17.11 9.94
N THR A 153 -5.81 -16.98 8.71
CA THR A 153 -5.04 -16.76 7.48
C THR A 153 -5.51 -15.50 6.77
N MET A 154 -5.62 -14.40 7.52
CA MET A 154 -5.95 -13.09 6.95
C MET A 154 -4.99 -12.75 5.81
N GLN A 155 -5.56 -12.50 4.64
CA GLN A 155 -4.80 -12.16 3.45
C GLN A 155 -4.82 -10.65 3.25
N HIS A 156 -3.65 -10.07 3.04
CA HIS A 156 -3.44 -8.64 2.91
C HIS A 156 -2.94 -8.26 1.51
N GLY A 157 -3.06 -6.98 1.18
CA GLY A 157 -2.43 -6.42 -0.01
C GLY A 157 -3.10 -6.92 -1.28
N GLY A 158 -4.26 -6.35 -1.63
CA GLY A 158 -5.07 -6.90 -2.74
C GLY A 158 -4.27 -7.07 -4.03
N CYS A 159 -3.43 -6.08 -4.38
CA CYS A 159 -2.48 -6.18 -5.48
C CYS A 159 -1.07 -6.61 -5.02
N ILE A 160 -0.54 -5.97 -3.98
CA ILE A 160 0.83 -6.14 -3.51
C ILE A 160 0.86 -6.41 -2.01
N TYR A 161 1.54 -7.48 -1.63
CA TYR A 161 1.98 -7.76 -0.27
C TYR A 161 3.50 -7.65 -0.18
N ASN A 162 4.01 -6.78 0.69
CA ASN A 162 5.44 -6.51 0.79
C ASN A 162 5.94 -6.55 2.24
N GLU A 163 6.86 -7.49 2.51
CA GLU A 163 7.71 -7.54 3.70
C GLU A 163 9.19 -7.19 3.38
N GLY A 164 9.54 -7.07 2.10
CA GLY A 164 10.89 -6.77 1.63
C GLY A 164 11.04 -5.37 1.04
N TYR A 165 11.74 -5.28 -0.10
CA TYR A 165 11.97 -4.02 -0.80
C TYR A 165 11.36 -4.04 -2.21
N VAL A 166 10.39 -3.16 -2.45
CA VAL A 166 9.80 -2.95 -3.78
C VAL A 166 10.19 -1.57 -4.31
N ARG A 167 10.57 -1.52 -5.58
CA ARG A 167 10.95 -0.26 -6.24
C ARG A 167 10.39 -0.18 -7.66
N PHE A 168 9.68 0.92 -7.92
CA PHE A 168 9.17 1.28 -9.24
C PHE A 168 9.95 2.47 -9.77
N GLU A 169 10.65 2.29 -10.90
CA GLU A 169 11.33 3.38 -11.62
C GLU A 169 10.44 4.04 -12.66
N GLY A 170 9.41 3.35 -13.17
CA GLY A 170 8.38 3.93 -14.05
C GLY A 170 7.12 4.32 -13.30
N THR A 171 6.07 4.71 -14.04
CA THR A 171 4.76 5.03 -13.45
C THR A 171 4.12 3.79 -12.84
N PHE A 172 3.32 3.99 -11.79
CA PHE A 172 2.57 2.92 -11.14
C PHE A 172 1.08 3.25 -11.11
N THR A 173 0.25 2.32 -11.60
CA THR A 173 -1.20 2.42 -11.49
C THR A 173 -1.75 1.17 -10.81
N ALA A 174 -2.59 1.37 -9.80
CA ALA A 174 -3.40 0.34 -9.18
C ALA A 174 -4.86 0.78 -9.25
N ASP A 175 -5.71 -0.02 -9.89
CA ASP A 175 -7.14 0.30 -10.00
C ASP A 175 -7.99 -0.94 -9.74
N ALA A 176 -9.04 -0.75 -8.95
CA ALA A 176 -9.93 -1.80 -8.51
C ALA A 176 -9.20 -2.96 -7.80
N CYS A 177 -8.10 -2.67 -7.07
CA CYS A 177 -7.44 -3.65 -6.22
C CYS A 177 -8.26 -3.92 -4.96
N ARG A 178 -8.46 -5.20 -4.61
CA ARG A 178 -9.41 -5.58 -3.54
C ARG A 178 -8.89 -6.59 -2.55
N VAL A 179 -9.32 -6.44 -1.30
CA VAL A 179 -9.20 -7.49 -0.28
C VAL A 179 -10.61 -7.87 0.19
N GLY A 180 -11.04 -9.09 -0.08
CA GLY A 180 -12.30 -9.62 0.42
C GLY A 180 -12.10 -10.60 1.56
N SER A 181 -13.20 -11.00 2.18
CA SER A 181 -13.24 -12.16 3.05
C SER A 181 -14.48 -12.99 2.72
N THR A 182 -14.33 -14.31 2.73
CA THR A 182 -15.46 -15.24 2.86
C THR A 182 -15.64 -15.70 4.31
N ALA A 183 -14.66 -15.45 5.16
CA ALA A 183 -14.76 -15.71 6.59
C ALA A 183 -15.64 -14.65 7.26
N GLU A 184 -16.32 -15.02 8.35
CA GLU A 184 -17.29 -14.16 9.03
C GLU A 184 -16.67 -12.89 9.63
N LYS A 185 -15.35 -12.81 9.76
CA LYS A 185 -14.74 -11.83 10.64
C LYS A 185 -14.13 -10.62 9.94
N TYR A 186 -13.05 -10.74 9.16
CA TYR A 186 -12.40 -9.52 8.64
C TYR A 186 -11.68 -9.75 7.29
N PRO A 187 -11.87 -8.89 6.28
CA PRO A 187 -10.90 -8.75 5.19
C PRO A 187 -9.53 -8.32 5.76
N GLY A 188 -8.45 -8.50 4.99
CA GLY A 188 -7.15 -7.94 5.36
C GLY A 188 -6.95 -6.51 4.84
N ASN A 189 -5.94 -5.86 5.42
CA ASN A 189 -5.58 -4.47 5.14
C ASN A 189 -4.92 -4.24 3.75
N GLY A 190 -4.99 -2.99 3.28
CA GLY A 190 -4.30 -2.50 2.09
C GLY A 190 -4.91 -3.00 0.78
N GLY A 191 -5.94 -2.32 0.26
CA GLY A 191 -6.63 -2.75 -0.97
C GLY A 191 -5.70 -2.88 -2.16
N ALA A 192 -4.80 -1.92 -2.40
CA ALA A 192 -3.73 -2.04 -3.40
C ALA A 192 -2.43 -2.59 -2.81
N LEU A 193 -1.98 -2.01 -1.70
CA LEU A 193 -0.66 -2.27 -1.14
C LEU A 193 -0.75 -2.49 0.37
N TRP A 194 -0.22 -3.62 0.81
CA TRP A 194 0.16 -3.84 2.20
C TRP A 194 1.69 -3.83 2.32
N ASN A 195 2.21 -3.02 3.23
CA ASN A 195 3.65 -2.85 3.45
C ASN A 195 4.00 -3.03 4.94
N GLY A 196 4.64 -4.16 5.26
CA GLY A 196 5.01 -4.55 6.61
C GLY A 196 6.03 -3.63 7.30
N PRO A 197 6.35 -3.87 8.59
CA PRO A 197 7.07 -2.93 9.45
C PRO A 197 8.51 -2.65 9.01
N ASP A 198 9.22 -3.67 8.56
CA ASP A 198 10.59 -3.54 8.04
C ASP A 198 10.64 -3.26 6.53
N ALA A 199 9.48 -3.30 5.89
CA ALA A 199 9.34 -3.26 4.46
C ALA A 199 9.50 -1.84 3.91
N LYS A 200 9.91 -1.76 2.65
CA LYS A 200 10.14 -0.49 1.96
C LYS A 200 9.55 -0.49 0.56
N VAL A 201 8.85 0.58 0.22
CA VAL A 201 8.40 0.87 -1.15
C VAL A 201 8.93 2.22 -1.61
N VAL A 202 9.41 2.27 -2.85
CA VAL A 202 9.84 3.52 -3.49
C VAL A 202 9.20 3.65 -4.87
N PHE A 203 8.45 4.73 -5.05
CA PHE A 203 7.89 5.16 -6.33
C PHE A 203 8.70 6.34 -6.85
N LYS A 204 9.33 6.16 -8.02
CA LYS A 204 10.23 7.15 -8.61
C LYS A 204 9.57 8.11 -9.57
N GLU A 205 8.46 7.69 -10.17
CA GLU A 205 7.63 8.46 -11.08
C GLU A 205 6.20 8.54 -10.52
N ALA A 206 5.26 9.02 -11.34
CA ALA A 206 3.88 9.24 -10.94
C ALA A 206 3.17 7.96 -10.48
N VAL A 207 2.30 8.11 -9.48
CA VAL A 207 1.49 7.06 -8.87
C VAL A 207 0.02 7.41 -8.96
N GLU A 208 -0.80 6.45 -9.36
CA GLU A 208 -2.26 6.54 -9.30
C GLU A 208 -2.82 5.29 -8.61
N MET A 209 -3.60 5.47 -7.55
CA MET A 209 -4.33 4.40 -6.88
C MET A 209 -5.81 4.77 -6.78
N THR A 210 -6.66 4.04 -7.50
CA THR A 210 -8.05 4.39 -7.70
C THR A 210 -8.98 3.21 -7.41
N ASN A 211 -10.17 3.46 -6.86
CA ASN A 211 -11.17 2.43 -6.60
C ASN A 211 -10.64 1.22 -5.81
N CYS A 212 -9.65 1.41 -4.93
CA CYS A 212 -9.11 0.33 -4.11
C CYS A 212 -9.86 0.29 -2.79
N TYR A 213 -10.33 -0.89 -2.42
CA TYR A 213 -11.14 -1.08 -1.23
C TYR A 213 -11.18 -2.55 -0.86
N GLY A 214 -11.58 -2.87 0.36
CA GLY A 214 -11.94 -4.25 0.68
C GLY A 214 -13.44 -4.49 0.68
N LYS A 215 -13.82 -5.70 0.31
CA LYS A 215 -15.23 -6.07 0.21
C LYS A 215 -15.82 -6.12 1.62
N LYS A 216 -16.72 -5.20 1.89
CA LYS A 216 -17.59 -5.20 3.08
C LYS A 216 -18.27 -6.55 3.25
N THR A 217 -17.92 -7.25 4.31
CA THR A 217 -18.77 -8.28 4.89
C THR A 217 -19.53 -7.60 6.02
N GLU A 218 -20.86 -7.47 5.88
CA GLU A 218 -21.70 -7.12 7.02
C GLU A 218 -21.44 -8.16 8.11
N ASP A 219 -20.91 -7.74 9.26
CA ASP A 219 -20.92 -8.60 10.43
C ASP A 219 -22.39 -8.80 10.90
N TYR A 220 -22.63 -9.76 11.80
CA TYR A 220 -23.98 -10.01 12.35
C TYR A 220 -24.62 -8.81 13.06
N ASN A 221 -23.85 -7.74 13.34
CA ASN A 221 -24.31 -6.51 13.97
C ASN A 221 -24.41 -5.33 12.99
N GLY A 222 -24.20 -5.54 11.69
CA GLY A 222 -24.14 -4.48 10.68
C GLY A 222 -22.96 -3.53 10.83
N ARG A 223 -21.93 -3.92 11.60
CA ARG A 223 -20.65 -3.22 11.69
C ARG A 223 -19.71 -3.79 10.65
N TYR A 224 -19.22 -2.92 9.81
CA TYR A 224 -18.13 -3.19 8.91
C TYR A 224 -16.85 -2.95 9.68
N THR A 225 -15.93 -3.89 9.61
CA THR A 225 -14.67 -3.87 10.36
C THR A 225 -13.62 -4.54 9.50
N GLY A 226 -12.38 -4.05 9.57
CA GLY A 226 -11.21 -4.81 9.08
C GLY A 226 -10.56 -4.35 7.77
N LEU A 227 -10.64 -3.07 7.40
CA LEU A 227 -9.89 -2.54 6.26
C LEU A 227 -9.13 -1.27 6.62
N GLU A 228 -7.97 -1.43 7.21
CA GLU A 228 -7.08 -0.29 7.39
C GLU A 228 -6.39 -0.01 6.04
N GLY A 229 -6.53 1.23 5.54
CA GLY A 229 -5.89 1.70 4.32
C GLY A 229 -6.54 1.18 3.05
N GLY A 230 -7.57 1.88 2.55
CA GLY A 230 -8.33 1.44 1.37
C GLY A 230 -7.46 1.21 0.13
N ALA A 231 -6.50 2.10 -0.14
CA ALA A 231 -5.44 1.84 -1.11
C ALA A 231 -4.18 1.26 -0.45
N VAL A 232 -3.67 1.93 0.60
CA VAL A 232 -2.36 1.61 1.19
C VAL A 232 -2.48 1.40 2.68
N TYR A 233 -2.04 0.23 3.14
CA TYR A 233 -1.68 -0.02 4.53
C TYR A 233 -0.16 -0.05 4.67
N THR A 234 0.40 0.66 5.64
CA THR A 234 1.83 0.57 5.91
C THR A 234 2.18 0.66 7.39
N GLU A 235 3.06 -0.26 7.81
CA GLU A 235 3.83 -0.18 9.06
C GLU A 235 5.30 0.19 8.80
N GLY A 236 5.73 0.09 7.54
CA GLY A 236 7.09 0.38 7.10
C GLY A 236 7.25 1.72 6.39
N LYS A 237 8.13 1.76 5.38
CA LYS A 237 8.57 3.01 4.74
C LYS A 237 8.10 3.14 3.30
N ILE A 238 7.39 4.21 2.99
CA ILE A 238 6.98 4.53 1.61
C ILE A 238 7.53 5.90 1.19
N SER A 239 8.02 6.01 -0.03
CA SER A 239 8.51 7.28 -0.59
C SER A 239 8.03 7.52 -2.01
N PHE A 240 7.39 8.66 -2.21
CA PHE A 240 6.93 9.19 -3.49
C PHE A 240 7.86 10.30 -3.96
N TYR A 241 8.47 10.14 -5.13
CA TYR A 241 9.39 11.14 -5.69
C TYR A 241 8.68 12.15 -6.59
N GLU A 242 7.65 11.71 -7.30
CA GLU A 242 6.83 12.52 -8.21
C GLU A 242 5.34 12.40 -7.80
N ASP A 243 4.43 12.97 -8.60
CA ASP A 243 3.02 13.15 -8.23
C ASP A 243 2.32 11.84 -7.86
N ALA A 244 1.47 11.90 -6.82
CA ALA A 244 0.73 10.75 -6.32
C ALA A 244 -0.75 11.12 -6.15
N VAL A 245 -1.61 10.30 -6.75
CA VAL A 245 -3.06 10.51 -6.77
C VAL A 245 -3.77 9.30 -6.16
N PHE A 246 -4.64 9.56 -5.19
CA PHE A 246 -5.48 8.57 -4.52
C PHE A 246 -6.93 8.98 -4.68
N THR A 247 -7.73 8.18 -5.38
CA THR A 247 -9.08 8.58 -5.75
C THR A 247 -10.11 7.48 -5.54
N ASP A 248 -11.26 7.83 -4.97
CA ASP A 248 -12.40 6.90 -4.80
C ASP A 248 -12.01 5.59 -4.07
N ASN A 249 -11.06 5.66 -3.12
CA ASN A 249 -10.65 4.52 -2.31
C ASN A 249 -11.48 4.44 -1.02
N GLU A 250 -11.68 3.23 -0.50
CA GLU A 250 -12.52 2.99 0.67
C GLU A 250 -11.87 2.04 1.69
N GLY A 251 -11.89 2.44 2.96
CA GLY A 251 -11.40 1.65 4.09
C GLY A 251 -12.24 1.87 5.35
N ASP A 252 -12.00 1.08 6.40
CA ASP A 252 -12.56 1.30 7.74
C ASP A 252 -11.86 2.48 8.41
N GLU A 253 -10.52 2.49 8.35
CA GLU A 253 -9.67 3.60 8.76
C GLU A 253 -8.70 3.97 7.64
N GLY A 254 -8.62 5.26 7.31
CA GLY A 254 -7.76 5.74 6.22
C GLY A 254 -8.30 5.32 4.86
N GLY A 255 -9.28 6.07 4.33
CA GLY A 255 -9.94 5.67 3.08
C GLY A 255 -8.98 5.49 1.90
N ALA A 256 -7.93 6.31 1.82
CA ALA A 256 -6.79 6.05 0.94
C ALA A 256 -5.65 5.34 1.67
N MET A 257 -5.22 5.87 2.82
CA MET A 257 -4.00 5.42 3.49
C MET A 257 -4.17 5.24 4.98
N TRP A 258 -3.64 4.14 5.51
CA TRP A 258 -3.40 3.94 6.93
C TRP A 258 -1.89 3.85 7.19
N ILE A 259 -1.40 4.69 8.10
CA ILE A 259 0.02 4.84 8.43
C ILE A 259 0.21 4.47 9.89
N GLY A 260 0.76 3.29 10.14
CA GLY A 260 0.96 2.78 11.50
C GLY A 260 2.02 3.53 12.28
N VAL A 261 2.06 3.30 13.60
CA VAL A 261 2.91 4.02 14.56
C VAL A 261 4.39 4.09 14.18
N THR A 262 4.94 3.00 13.65
CA THR A 262 6.36 2.93 13.23
C THR A 262 6.59 3.34 11.78
N ALA A 263 5.51 3.59 11.04
CA ALA A 263 5.55 3.81 9.61
C ALA A 263 6.02 5.22 9.28
N VAL A 264 6.61 5.34 8.10
CA VAL A 264 7.08 6.63 7.58
C VAL A 264 6.71 6.76 6.11
N VAL A 265 5.81 7.69 5.82
CA VAL A 265 5.38 8.03 4.46
C VAL A 265 5.93 9.40 4.08
N LYS A 266 6.60 9.48 2.92
CA LYS A 266 7.21 10.73 2.43
C LYS A 266 6.80 11.05 1.00
N PHE A 267 6.14 12.18 0.82
CA PHE A 267 5.99 12.87 -0.45
C PHE A 267 7.14 13.87 -0.58
N LEU A 268 8.10 13.57 -1.45
CA LEU A 268 9.36 14.32 -1.56
C LEU A 268 9.17 15.64 -2.32
N LYS A 269 10.24 16.44 -2.41
CA LYS A 269 10.18 17.85 -2.83
C LYS A 269 9.50 18.14 -4.17
N ARG A 270 9.38 17.15 -5.06
CA ARG A 270 8.72 17.31 -6.37
C ARG A 270 7.31 16.72 -6.39
N SER A 271 7.06 15.70 -5.58
CA SER A 271 5.79 14.99 -5.46
C SER A 271 4.68 15.87 -4.91
N LYS A 272 3.71 16.21 -5.75
CA LYS A 272 2.40 16.69 -5.29
C LYS A 272 1.56 15.49 -4.86
N ALA A 273 0.70 15.69 -3.86
CA ALA A 273 -0.23 14.66 -3.41
C ALA A 273 -1.67 15.14 -3.61
N THR A 274 -2.49 14.29 -4.21
CA THR A 274 -3.93 14.54 -4.36
C THR A 274 -4.70 13.36 -3.80
N PHE A 275 -5.56 13.64 -2.83
CA PHE A 275 -6.51 12.71 -2.27
C PHE A 275 -7.90 13.24 -2.60
N ALA A 276 -8.68 12.49 -3.37
CA ALA A 276 -9.99 12.92 -3.82
C ALA A 276 -11.04 11.83 -3.57
N ARG A 277 -12.15 12.19 -2.93
CA ARG A 277 -13.32 11.30 -2.75
C ARG A 277 -13.01 9.95 -2.10
N ASN A 278 -11.96 9.88 -1.29
CA ASN A 278 -11.72 8.68 -0.49
C ASN A 278 -12.61 8.70 0.74
N THR A 279 -13.09 7.52 1.14
CA THR A 279 -14.06 7.38 2.22
C THR A 279 -13.54 6.42 3.29
N SER A 280 -13.75 6.77 4.55
CA SER A 280 -13.62 5.83 5.66
C SER A 280 -14.86 5.76 6.52
N GLU A 281 -15.11 4.58 7.10
CA GLU A 281 -16.27 4.36 7.97
C GLU A 281 -16.03 4.87 9.39
N ASN A 282 -14.77 5.00 9.80
CA ASN A 282 -14.42 5.40 11.14
C ASN A 282 -13.53 6.65 11.13
N ARG A 283 -12.24 6.53 10.81
CA ARG A 283 -11.29 7.64 10.98
C ARG A 283 -10.50 7.92 9.71
N GLY A 284 -10.22 9.19 9.47
CA GLY A 284 -9.35 9.62 8.38
C GLY A 284 -9.94 9.31 7.00
N GLY A 285 -10.86 10.15 6.51
CA GLY A 285 -11.54 9.87 5.25
C GLY A 285 -10.58 9.69 4.08
N HIS A 286 -9.47 10.42 4.08
CA HIS A 286 -8.32 10.11 3.22
C HIS A 286 -7.22 9.36 3.97
N ILE A 287 -6.76 9.88 5.10
CA ILE A 287 -5.59 9.36 5.81
C ILE A 287 -5.89 9.15 7.29
N MET A 288 -5.63 7.93 7.77
CA MET A 288 -5.42 7.65 9.18
C MET A 288 -3.91 7.62 9.45
N ASN A 289 -3.42 8.53 10.29
CA ASN A 289 -2.01 8.67 10.59
C ASN A 289 -1.73 8.45 12.07
N GLU A 290 -1.07 7.35 12.39
CA GLU A 290 -0.49 7.06 13.70
C GLU A 290 1.04 7.20 13.70
N GLY A 291 1.67 7.29 12.52
CA GLY A 291 3.11 7.39 12.36
C GLY A 291 3.58 8.74 11.82
N VAL A 292 4.56 8.71 10.92
CA VAL A 292 5.18 9.92 10.36
C VAL A 292 4.72 10.16 8.93
N LEU A 293 4.02 11.27 8.72
CA LEU A 293 3.58 11.76 7.41
C LEU A 293 4.35 13.03 7.03
N VAL A 294 5.11 12.98 5.92
CA VAL A 294 5.87 14.13 5.43
C VAL A 294 5.42 14.53 4.04
N MET A 295 4.91 15.75 3.90
CA MET A 295 4.51 16.38 2.64
C MET A 295 5.41 17.57 2.33
N ARG A 296 6.39 17.38 1.43
CA ARG A 296 7.38 18.43 1.12
C ARG A 296 6.96 19.38 0.00
N ASN A 297 5.90 19.06 -0.72
CA ASN A 297 5.31 19.89 -1.77
C ASN A 297 3.82 20.12 -1.49
N THR A 298 3.11 20.74 -2.42
CA THR A 298 1.68 20.99 -2.30
C THR A 298 0.88 19.69 -2.19
N ALA A 299 -0.14 19.70 -1.32
CA ALA A 299 -1.08 18.62 -1.18
C ALA A 299 -2.52 19.13 -1.26
N VAL A 300 -3.41 18.32 -1.82
CA VAL A 300 -4.85 18.62 -1.93
C VAL A 300 -5.62 17.43 -1.37
N PHE A 301 -6.55 17.73 -0.47
CA PHE A 301 -7.49 16.82 0.15
C PHE A 301 -8.90 17.30 -0.17
N GLU A 302 -9.57 16.58 -1.07
CA GLU A 302 -10.84 17.00 -1.66
C GLU A 302 -11.93 15.94 -1.44
N ASP A 303 -13.07 16.38 -0.92
CA ASP A 303 -14.28 15.56 -0.76
C ASP A 303 -14.04 14.26 0.03
N GLY A 304 -13.14 14.28 1.01
CA GLY A 304 -12.93 13.16 1.92
C GLY A 304 -14.10 12.98 2.88
N VAL A 305 -14.49 11.73 3.14
CA VAL A 305 -15.62 11.42 4.03
C VAL A 305 -15.17 10.46 5.12
N SER A 306 -15.47 10.77 6.38
CA SER A 306 -15.16 9.93 7.54
C SER A 306 -16.40 9.74 8.41
N GLY A 307 -16.76 8.50 8.74
CA GLY A 307 -17.90 8.20 9.61
C GLY A 307 -17.69 8.50 11.10
N SER A 308 -16.51 8.98 11.50
CA SER A 308 -16.28 9.56 12.83
C SER A 308 -15.44 10.83 12.75
N SER A 309 -14.14 10.74 12.48
CA SER A 309 -13.24 11.87 12.73
C SER A 309 -12.24 12.11 11.61
N GLY A 310 -11.94 13.38 11.33
CA GLY A 310 -10.94 13.78 10.33
C GLY A 310 -11.38 13.42 8.93
N GLY A 311 -12.27 14.21 8.31
CA GLY A 311 -12.79 13.91 6.97
C GLY A 311 -11.69 13.84 5.92
N ALA A 312 -10.62 14.62 6.06
CA ALA A 312 -9.37 14.38 5.34
C ALA A 312 -8.41 13.52 6.15
N ILE A 313 -7.95 14.01 7.31
CA ILE A 313 -6.88 13.39 8.09
C ILE A 313 -7.33 13.20 9.53
N ASN A 314 -7.20 11.98 10.04
CA ASN A 314 -7.17 11.72 11.48
C ASN A 314 -5.73 11.42 11.91
N ALA A 315 -5.24 12.16 12.89
CA ALA A 315 -3.87 12.09 13.36
C ALA A 315 -3.84 11.72 14.84
N GLY A 316 -3.45 10.47 15.13
CA GLY A 316 -3.44 9.89 16.47
C GLY A 316 -2.31 10.40 17.37
N ASP A 317 -2.29 9.98 18.63
CA ASP A 317 -1.54 10.64 19.72
C ASP A 317 -0.02 10.71 19.53
N VAL A 318 0.55 9.77 18.80
CA VAL A 318 1.99 9.65 18.57
C VAL A 318 2.39 10.04 17.14
N SER A 319 1.43 10.55 16.37
CA SER A 319 1.63 10.88 14.98
C SER A 319 2.45 12.16 14.78
N GLU A 320 3.31 12.18 13.77
CA GLU A 320 4.02 13.38 13.34
C GLU A 320 3.57 13.74 11.92
N MET A 321 3.16 15.00 11.72
CA MET A 321 2.87 15.54 10.39
C MET A 321 3.81 16.68 10.05
N VAL A 322 4.34 16.69 8.84
CA VAL A 322 5.25 17.75 8.38
C VAL A 322 4.83 18.24 7.01
N PHE A 323 4.23 19.44 6.99
CA PHE A 323 3.85 20.15 5.77
C PHE A 323 4.81 21.30 5.50
N ILE A 324 5.48 21.29 4.35
CA ILE A 324 6.50 22.31 3.98
C ILE A 324 5.94 23.38 3.05
N LYS A 325 4.85 23.07 2.34
CA LYS A 325 4.21 23.90 1.33
C LYS A 325 2.71 23.96 1.58
N HIS A 326 2.06 24.82 0.82
CA HIS A 326 0.62 25.02 0.85
C HIS A 326 -0.17 23.70 0.76
N VAL A 327 -1.22 23.59 1.57
CA VAL A 327 -2.12 22.44 1.60
C VAL A 327 -3.57 22.91 1.49
N ASP A 328 -4.34 22.31 0.60
CA ASP A 328 -5.75 22.59 0.42
C ASP A 328 -6.61 21.48 1.04
N PHE A 329 -7.56 21.85 1.90
CA PHE A 329 -8.61 21.00 2.45
C PHE A 329 -9.97 21.51 2.00
N ILE A 330 -10.54 20.83 1.01
CA ILE A 330 -11.73 21.27 0.28
C ILE A 330 -12.85 20.25 0.43
N GLY A 331 -14.03 20.66 0.91
CA GLY A 331 -15.23 19.83 0.89
C GLY A 331 -15.18 18.58 1.77
N ASN A 332 -14.24 18.47 2.71
CA ASN A 332 -14.10 17.29 3.53
C ASN A 332 -15.18 17.21 4.62
N SER A 333 -15.63 16.01 4.96
CA SER A 333 -16.69 15.81 5.94
C SER A 333 -16.38 14.70 6.93
N ALA A 334 -16.73 14.95 8.19
CA ALA A 334 -16.71 13.96 9.25
C ALA A 334 -18.02 13.97 10.05
N ASP A 335 -18.41 12.83 10.61
CA ASP A 335 -19.64 12.78 11.40
C ASP A 335 -19.48 13.39 12.79
N ALA A 336 -18.35 13.17 13.47
CA ALA A 336 -18.14 13.54 14.86
C ALA A 336 -17.15 14.70 15.06
N HIS A 337 -15.91 14.62 14.53
CA HIS A 337 -14.86 15.58 14.87
C HIS A 337 -13.96 15.96 13.69
N GLY A 338 -13.75 17.27 13.47
CA GLY A 338 -12.84 17.79 12.44
C GLY A 338 -13.23 17.37 11.02
N GLY A 339 -14.01 18.20 10.32
CA GLY A 339 -14.37 17.91 8.92
C GLY A 339 -13.15 17.82 8.01
N ALA A 340 -12.09 18.62 8.23
CA ALA A 340 -10.80 18.41 7.58
C ALA A 340 -9.85 17.56 8.44
N ILE A 341 -9.40 18.07 9.59
CA ILE A 341 -8.39 17.42 10.43
C ILE A 341 -8.95 17.17 11.83
N ALA A 342 -8.77 15.96 12.34
CA ALA A 342 -8.92 15.66 13.76
C ALA A 342 -7.60 15.17 14.33
N THR A 343 -7.15 15.77 15.42
CA THR A 343 -5.89 15.40 16.08
C THR A 343 -5.95 15.62 17.59
N THR A 344 -4.84 15.41 18.28
CA THR A 344 -4.70 15.60 19.73
C THR A 344 -3.65 16.65 20.06
N TYR A 345 -3.69 17.17 21.29
CA TYR A 345 -2.89 18.32 21.72
C TYR A 345 -1.38 18.19 21.46
N PRO A 346 -0.73 17.01 21.66
CA PRO A 346 0.68 16.83 21.34
C PRO A 346 1.03 17.18 19.88
N ASN A 347 0.05 17.09 18.97
CA ASN A 347 0.27 17.23 17.53
C ASN A 347 -0.12 18.60 16.98
N ILE A 348 -0.54 19.54 17.82
CA ILE A 348 -0.97 20.87 17.35
C ILE A 348 0.14 21.61 16.61
N GLU A 349 1.41 21.37 16.97
CA GLU A 349 2.56 21.98 16.30
C GLU A 349 2.83 21.44 14.88
N PHE A 350 2.22 20.30 14.55
CA PHE A 350 2.35 19.63 13.25
C PHE A 350 1.26 20.05 12.24
N LEU A 351 0.33 20.91 12.66
CA LEU A 351 -0.69 21.45 11.75
C LEU A 351 -0.05 22.31 10.64
N PRO A 352 -0.59 22.27 9.42
CA PRO A 352 -0.05 23.05 8.31
C PRO A 352 -0.22 24.55 8.58
N GLN A 353 0.89 25.29 8.54
CA GLN A 353 0.89 26.75 8.75
C GLN A 353 0.37 27.54 7.54
N ASP A 354 0.46 26.94 6.35
CA ASP A 354 0.01 27.50 5.07
C ASP A 354 -1.04 26.55 4.50
N ALA A 355 -2.29 26.75 4.91
CA ALA A 355 -3.41 25.90 4.51
C ALA A 355 -4.63 26.73 4.09
N THR A 356 -5.37 26.20 3.12
CA THR A 356 -6.74 26.64 2.79
C THR A 356 -7.72 25.63 3.34
N TYR A 357 -8.74 26.11 4.05
CA TYR A 357 -9.89 25.32 4.46
C TYR A 357 -11.14 25.89 3.78
N GLU A 358 -11.76 25.11 2.90
CA GLU A 358 -12.94 25.55 2.14
C GLU A 358 -14.02 24.49 2.15
N GLY A 359 -15.21 24.84 2.65
CA GLY A 359 -16.40 23.98 2.53
C GLY A 359 -16.36 22.68 3.34
N ASN A 360 -15.45 22.53 4.31
CA ASN A 360 -15.43 21.37 5.19
C ASN A 360 -16.63 21.40 6.15
N VAL A 361 -17.14 20.22 6.53
CA VAL A 361 -18.38 20.10 7.32
C VAL A 361 -18.29 19.02 8.39
N LEU A 362 -19.02 19.24 9.48
CA LEU A 362 -19.39 18.20 10.42
C LEU A 362 -20.85 17.80 10.16
N GLN A 363 -21.10 16.54 9.82
CA GLN A 363 -22.45 16.10 9.45
C GLN A 363 -23.37 15.93 10.67
N ASN A 364 -22.84 15.34 11.75
CA ASN A 364 -23.60 15.08 12.96
C ASN A 364 -23.14 15.98 14.11
N ALA A 365 -23.45 17.28 13.97
CA ALA A 365 -23.15 18.32 14.95
C ALA A 365 -24.02 18.25 16.23
N ASP A 366 -24.49 17.07 16.64
CA ASP A 366 -25.27 16.88 17.88
C ASP A 366 -24.45 17.15 19.16
N TYR A 367 -23.15 17.42 18.99
CA TYR A 367 -22.25 17.95 20.00
C TYR A 367 -22.28 19.48 19.97
N ASP A 368 -22.26 20.13 21.14
CA ASP A 368 -22.21 21.60 21.32
C ASP A 368 -21.00 22.29 20.64
N TYR A 369 -20.20 21.54 19.88
CA TYR A 369 -18.85 21.86 19.45
C TYR A 369 -18.67 21.54 17.96
N VAL A 370 -18.85 22.57 17.12
CA VAL A 370 -18.71 22.45 15.66
C VAL A 370 -17.33 22.95 15.24
N CYS A 371 -16.38 22.03 15.04
CA CYS A 371 -15.09 22.31 14.42
C CYS A 371 -15.05 21.73 12.99
N PRO A 372 -15.56 22.45 11.96
CA PRO A 372 -15.65 21.93 10.60
C PRO A 372 -14.28 21.75 9.96
N ASP A 373 -13.29 22.55 10.34
CA ASP A 373 -11.94 22.47 9.76
C ASP A 373 -11.05 21.60 10.63
N VAL A 374 -10.56 22.12 11.76
CA VAL A 374 -9.63 21.41 12.62
C VAL A 374 -10.18 21.22 14.03
N TYR A 375 -10.22 19.97 14.48
CA TYR A 375 -10.50 19.58 15.86
C TYR A 375 -9.23 19.09 16.56
N VAL A 376 -8.91 19.67 17.71
CA VAL A 376 -7.80 19.23 18.58
C VAL A 376 -8.35 18.76 19.92
N ASN A 377 -8.18 17.47 20.24
CA ASN A 377 -8.51 16.92 21.55
C ASN A 377 -7.45 17.33 22.59
N GLY A 378 -7.87 18.03 23.63
CA GLY A 378 -7.02 18.77 24.57
C GLY A 378 -6.69 18.07 25.89
N SER A 379 -7.18 16.85 26.15
CA SER A 379 -6.85 16.15 27.40
C SER A 379 -5.74 15.11 27.21
N GLU A 380 -4.63 15.31 27.92
CA GLU A 380 -3.64 14.25 28.16
C GLU A 380 -4.26 13.07 28.95
N ASP A 381 -5.38 13.33 29.66
CA ASP A 381 -6.05 12.39 30.57
C ASP A 381 -7.40 11.84 30.04
N GLY A 382 -7.81 12.16 28.81
CA GLY A 382 -9.09 11.71 28.23
C GLY A 382 -10.36 12.36 28.81
N GLY A 383 -10.25 13.45 29.58
CA GLY A 383 -11.40 14.25 30.00
C GLY A 383 -11.97 15.07 28.83
N GLU A 384 -13.28 14.99 28.60
CA GLU A 384 -14.02 15.63 27.49
C GLU A 384 -14.00 17.18 27.49
N ASP A 385 -13.29 17.83 28.44
CA ASP A 385 -13.49 19.25 28.75
C ASP A 385 -12.46 20.22 28.13
N GLY A 386 -11.51 19.71 27.34
CA GLY A 386 -10.55 20.56 26.61
C GLY A 386 -10.53 20.20 25.15
N TYR A 387 -11.01 21.07 24.27
CA TYR A 387 -10.77 20.94 22.83
C TYR A 387 -10.55 22.34 22.24
N ILE A 388 -9.89 22.39 21.08
CA ILE A 388 -9.61 23.62 20.35
C ILE A 388 -10.13 23.45 18.92
N CYS A 389 -11.08 24.28 18.51
CA CYS A 389 -11.35 24.47 17.09
C CYS A 389 -10.33 25.46 16.54
N LEU A 390 -9.62 25.08 15.49
CA LEU A 390 -8.80 26.02 14.73
C LEU A 390 -9.49 26.31 13.39
N PRO A 391 -9.49 27.59 12.96
CA PRO A 391 -9.99 27.97 11.64
C PRO A 391 -9.07 27.51 10.52
#